data_AF-A0A924DW56-F1
#
_entry.id   AF-A0A924DW56-F1
#
_cell.length_a   1.000
_cell.length_b   1.000
_cell.length_c   1.000
_cell.angle_alpha   90.00
_cell.angle_beta   90.00
_cell.angle_gamma   90.00
#
_symmetry.space_group_name_H-M   'P 1'
#
loop_
_entity.id
_entity.type
_entity.pdbx_description
1 polymer ?
#
loop_
_entity_poly.entity_id
_entity_poly.type
_entity_poly.pdbx_seq_one_letter_code
_entity_poly.pdbx_strand_id
1 'polypeptide(L)'
;MANPDKTTTTVPALYAAAAWNISGSLSAMLAPQLHYRLFDAIPAPDSPMLRVYHNTLWSFVLVMGICYAVAAYEPLARKGVLLAGAIGKPVACLIWAIAFMQGIGSPMPLIGGLGDLLWAVYFVTLLRRMPTLAAAT
;
A
#
# COMPACT_ATOMS: atom_id res chain seq x y z
N MET A 1 0.58 -18.61 -27.51
CA MET A 1 -0.57 -19.00 -26.66
C MET A 1 -0.18 -18.81 -25.21
N ALA A 2 -0.81 -17.87 -24.49
CA ALA A 2 -0.55 -17.65 -23.07
C ALA A 2 -1.05 -18.86 -22.28
N ASN A 3 -0.21 -19.41 -21.41
CA ASN A 3 -0.54 -20.54 -20.54
C ASN A 3 -1.66 -20.09 -19.57
N PRO A 4 -2.88 -20.65 -19.65
CA PRO A 4 -4.06 -20.15 -18.93
C PRO A 4 -4.05 -20.40 -17.41
N ASP A 5 -3.01 -21.03 -16.85
CA ASP A 5 -3.09 -21.66 -15.53
C ASP A 5 -2.32 -20.94 -14.39
N LYS A 6 -1.74 -19.75 -14.64
CA LYS A 6 -1.01 -18.98 -13.60
C LYS A 6 -1.53 -17.58 -13.31
N THR A 7 -2.50 -17.11 -14.08
CA THR A 7 -3.12 -15.78 -13.91
C THR A 7 -4.19 -15.78 -12.81
N THR A 8 -4.93 -16.87 -12.66
CA THR A 8 -6.14 -16.97 -11.80
C THR A 8 -5.82 -16.84 -10.32
N THR A 9 -4.67 -17.34 -9.84
CA THR A 9 -4.27 -17.26 -8.43
C THR A 9 -3.74 -15.89 -8.00
N THR A 10 -3.40 -15.02 -8.95
CA THR A 10 -2.84 -13.68 -8.67
C THR A 10 -3.91 -12.61 -8.45
N VAL A 11 -5.07 -12.79 -9.10
CA VAL A 11 -6.18 -11.83 -9.07
C VAL A 11 -6.78 -11.64 -7.67
N PRO A 12 -7.10 -12.69 -6.89
CA PRO A 12 -7.66 -12.52 -5.55
C PRO A 12 -6.72 -11.78 -4.59
N ALA A 13 -5.42 -12.04 -4.68
CA ALA A 13 -4.43 -11.41 -3.83
C ALA A 13 -4.27 -9.92 -4.13
N LEU A 14 -4.38 -9.50 -5.40
CA LEU A 14 -4.34 -8.08 -5.76
C LEU A 14 -5.59 -7.33 -5.29
N TYR A 15 -6.76 -7.96 -5.31
CA TYR A 15 -7.95 -7.39 -4.68
C TYR A 15 -7.83 -7.30 -3.16
N ALA A 16 -7.20 -8.28 -2.51
CA ALA A 16 -6.92 -8.20 -1.08
C ALA A 16 -5.92 -7.08 -0.75
N ALA A 17 -4.88 -6.89 -1.56
CA ALA A 17 -3.96 -5.76 -1.42
C ALA A 17 -4.65 -4.41 -1.64
N ALA A 18 -5.59 -4.34 -2.59
CA ALA A 18 -6.43 -3.17 -2.81
C ALA A 18 -7.28 -2.86 -1.57
N ALA A 19 -7.99 -3.88 -1.04
CA ALA A 19 -8.82 -3.74 0.15
C ALA A 19 -8.01 -3.27 1.36
N TRP A 20 -6.79 -3.77 1.54
CA TRP A 20 -5.86 -3.32 2.58
C TRP A 20 -5.57 -1.81 2.50
N ASN A 21 -5.14 -1.32 1.33
CA ASN A 21 -4.85 0.10 1.13
C ASN A 21 -6.10 0.99 1.23
N ILE A 22 -7.23 0.55 0.66
CA ILE A 22 -8.49 1.30 0.66
C ILE A 22 -9.04 1.41 2.09
N SER A 23 -9.08 0.32 2.85
CA SER A 23 -9.56 0.35 4.24
C SER A 23 -8.70 1.24 5.13
N GLY A 24 -7.36 1.13 5.04
CA GLY A 24 -6.44 1.99 5.78
C GLY A 24 -6.65 3.49 5.45
N SER A 25 -6.69 3.83 4.16
CA SER A 25 -6.87 5.23 3.73
C SER A 25 -8.24 5.80 4.08
N LEU A 26 -9.33 5.06 3.86
CA LEU A 26 -10.67 5.52 4.25
C LEU A 26 -10.78 5.70 5.76
N SER A 27 -10.19 4.82 6.57
CA SER A 27 -10.17 4.99 8.02
C SER A 27 -9.45 6.29 8.44
N ALA A 28 -8.36 6.64 7.76
CA ALA A 28 -7.59 7.83 8.05
C ALA A 28 -8.26 9.13 7.60
N MET A 29 -9.02 9.08 6.50
CA MET A 29 -9.68 10.25 5.90
C MET A 29 -11.07 10.50 6.49
N LEU A 30 -11.86 9.47 6.77
CA LEU A 30 -13.23 9.60 7.28
C LEU A 30 -13.30 9.74 8.80
N ALA A 31 -12.29 9.27 9.53
CA ALA A 31 -12.20 9.36 10.98
C ALA A 31 -10.82 9.87 11.44
N PRO A 32 -10.38 11.07 11.00
CA PRO A 32 -9.02 11.54 11.27
C PRO A 32 -8.72 11.66 12.76
N GLN A 33 -9.67 12.05 13.60
CA GLN A 33 -9.46 12.14 15.05
C GLN A 33 -9.17 10.77 15.67
N LEU A 34 -9.88 9.73 15.23
CA LEU A 34 -9.62 8.36 15.67
C LEU A 34 -8.26 7.89 15.15
N HIS A 35 -7.96 8.21 13.88
CA HIS A 35 -6.70 7.84 13.26
C HIS A 35 -5.50 8.45 13.99
N TYR A 36 -5.45 9.77 14.21
CA TYR A 36 -4.35 10.41 14.95
C TYR A 36 -4.15 9.83 16.35
N ARG A 37 -5.24 9.50 17.06
CA ARG A 37 -5.16 8.85 18.38
C ARG A 37 -4.57 7.44 18.30
N LEU A 38 -5.00 6.65 17.32
CA LEU A 38 -4.57 5.26 17.20
C LEU A 38 -3.22 5.10 16.53
N PHE A 39 -2.88 5.92 15.54
CA PHE A 39 -1.67 5.81 14.72
C PHE A 39 -0.52 6.65 15.30
N ASP A 40 -0.80 7.89 15.66
CA ASP A 40 0.23 8.85 16.06
C ASP A 40 0.27 9.09 17.58
N ALA A 41 -0.63 8.47 18.35
CA ALA A 41 -0.78 8.67 19.80
C ALA A 41 -0.95 10.15 20.23
N ILE A 42 -1.46 10.99 19.32
CA ILE A 42 -1.65 12.43 19.54
C ILE A 42 -3.09 12.86 19.16
N PRO A 43 -3.57 14.00 19.67
CA PRO A 43 -4.77 14.64 19.13
C PRO A 43 -4.54 15.08 17.68
N ALA A 44 -5.63 15.11 16.90
CA ALA A 44 -5.59 15.65 15.55
C ALA A 44 -5.13 17.12 15.58
N PRO A 45 -4.19 17.53 14.71
CA PRO A 45 -3.68 18.89 14.70
C PRO A 45 -4.72 19.88 14.17
N ASP A 46 -4.75 21.06 14.78
CA ASP A 46 -5.60 22.18 14.33
C ASP A 46 -5.03 22.92 13.11
N SER A 47 -3.76 22.68 12.76
CA SER A 47 -3.12 23.29 11.60
C SER A 47 -3.79 22.84 10.29
N PRO A 48 -4.35 23.76 9.49
CA PRO A 48 -4.91 23.42 8.17
C PRO A 48 -3.89 22.76 7.25
N MET A 49 -2.63 23.18 7.30
CA MET A 49 -1.56 22.63 6.46
C MET A 49 -1.26 21.17 6.81
N LEU A 50 -1.21 20.82 8.11
CA LEU A 50 -0.99 19.42 8.52
C LEU A 50 -2.15 18.51 8.11
N ARG A 51 -3.38 19.02 8.13
CA ARG A 51 -4.54 18.30 7.61
C ARG A 51 -4.46 18.06 6.10
N VAL A 52 -3.94 19.03 5.33
CA VAL A 52 -3.68 18.84 3.90
C VAL A 52 -2.65 17.74 3.68
N TYR A 53 -1.51 17.77 4.38
CA TYR A 53 -0.48 16.73 4.23
C TYR A 53 -0.98 15.33 4.60
N HIS A 54 -1.74 15.21 5.68
CA HIS A 54 -2.40 13.96 6.07
C HIS A 54 -3.30 13.44 4.95
N ASN A 55 -4.20 14.29 4.44
CA ASN A 55 -5.10 13.90 3.37
C ASN A 55 -4.37 13.57 2.07
N THR A 56 -3.27 14.28 1.74
CA THR A 56 -2.43 13.97 0.57
C THR A 56 -1.80 12.59 0.68
N LEU A 57 -1.19 12.27 1.83
CA LEU A 57 -0.61 10.95 2.09
C LEU A 57 -1.66 9.85 1.92
N TRP A 58 -2.80 9.99 2.58
CA TRP A 58 -3.83 8.95 2.57
C TRP A 58 -4.58 8.85 1.24
N SER A 59 -4.71 9.96 0.50
CA SER A 59 -5.20 9.94 -0.88
C SER A 59 -4.25 9.19 -1.81
N PHE A 60 -2.93 9.34 -1.62
CA PHE A 60 -1.95 8.54 -2.37
C PHE A 60 -2.08 7.05 -2.06
N VAL A 61 -2.23 6.68 -0.78
CA VAL A 61 -2.46 5.28 -0.36
C VAL A 61 -3.74 4.72 -0.96
N LEU A 62 -4.81 5.51 -1.00
CA LEU A 62 -6.09 5.17 -1.62
C LEU A 62 -5.94 4.92 -3.12
N VAL A 63 -5.29 5.83 -3.85
CA VAL A 63 -5.01 5.69 -5.28
C VAL A 63 -4.18 4.43 -5.56
N MET A 64 -3.17 4.14 -4.73
CA MET A 64 -2.42 2.89 -4.84
C MET A 64 -3.32 1.65 -4.65
N GLY A 65 -4.28 1.71 -3.74
CA GLY A 65 -5.31 0.67 -3.57
C GLY A 65 -6.12 0.44 -4.84
N ILE A 66 -6.60 1.53 -5.46
CA ILE A 66 -7.32 1.48 -6.74
C ILE A 66 -6.43 0.89 -7.84
N CYS A 67 -5.16 1.31 -7.91
CA CYS A 67 -4.19 0.77 -8.86
C CYS A 67 -3.99 -0.75 -8.69
N TYR A 68 -3.98 -1.29 -7.47
CA TYR A 68 -3.91 -2.74 -7.25
C TYR A 68 -5.16 -3.46 -7.78
N ALA A 69 -6.35 -2.89 -7.60
CA ALA A 69 -7.59 -3.43 -8.17
C ALA A 69 -7.56 -3.41 -9.71
N VAL A 70 -7.10 -2.30 -10.32
CA VAL A 70 -6.92 -2.20 -11.78
C VAL A 70 -5.87 -3.21 -12.27
N ALA A 71 -4.74 -3.36 -11.58
CA ALA A 71 -3.70 -4.33 -11.90
C ALA A 71 -4.18 -5.78 -11.79
N ALA A 72 -5.21 -6.06 -10.99
CA ALA A 72 -5.86 -7.36 -10.95
C ALA A 72 -6.53 -7.70 -12.29
N TYR A 73 -7.16 -6.71 -12.92
CA TYR A 73 -7.88 -6.85 -14.19
C TYR A 73 -6.97 -6.67 -15.43
N GLU A 74 -6.12 -5.63 -15.45
CA GLU A 74 -5.33 -5.21 -16.61
C GLU A 74 -3.85 -5.62 -16.47
N PRO A 75 -3.37 -6.63 -17.23
CA PRO A 75 -2.00 -7.11 -17.15
C PRO A 75 -0.94 -6.07 -17.52
N LEU A 76 -1.24 -5.13 -18.43
CA LEU A 76 -0.28 -4.09 -18.86
C LEU A 76 0.05 -3.12 -17.74
N ALA A 77 -0.94 -2.76 -16.91
CA ALA A 77 -0.75 -1.87 -15.76
C ALA A 77 0.01 -2.56 -14.61
N ARG A 78 -0.03 -3.90 -14.55
CA ARG A 78 0.38 -4.68 -13.39
C ARG A 78 1.84 -4.49 -13.01
N LYS A 79 2.77 -4.53 -13.96
CA LYS A 79 4.22 -4.48 -13.64
C LYS A 79 4.62 -3.19 -12.94
N GLY A 80 4.16 -2.03 -13.42
CA GLY A 80 4.49 -0.72 -12.84
C GLY A 80 3.92 -0.57 -11.43
N VAL A 81 2.65 -0.95 -11.25
CA VAL A 81 1.97 -0.88 -9.94
C VAL A 81 2.63 -1.78 -8.92
N LEU A 82 2.97 -3.02 -9.30
CA LEU A 82 3.67 -3.95 -8.40
C LEU A 82 5.07 -3.45 -8.03
N LEU A 83 5.80 -2.83 -8.97
CA LEU A 83 7.12 -2.27 -8.69
C LEU A 83 7.03 -1.10 -7.70
N ALA A 84 6.09 -0.18 -7.93
CA ALA A 84 5.83 0.92 -7.01
C ALA A 84 5.45 0.41 -5.61
N GLY A 85 4.58 -0.60 -5.53
CA GLY A 85 4.21 -1.23 -4.26
C GLY A 85 5.38 -1.95 -3.58
N ALA A 86 6.18 -2.71 -4.35
CA ALA A 86 7.33 -3.46 -3.83
C ALA A 86 8.43 -2.58 -3.24
N ILE A 87 8.59 -1.34 -3.75
CA ILE A 87 9.57 -0.37 -3.25
C ILE A 87 8.95 0.51 -2.17
N GLY A 88 7.75 1.04 -2.40
CA GLY A 88 7.12 2.02 -1.52
C GLY A 88 6.72 1.45 -0.17
N LYS A 89 6.24 0.20 -0.12
CA LYS A 89 5.79 -0.45 1.13
C LYS A 89 6.93 -0.66 2.14
N PRO A 90 8.11 -1.18 1.76
CA PRO A 90 9.27 -1.22 2.66
C PRO A 90 9.70 0.16 3.17
N VAL A 91 9.66 1.18 2.31
CA VAL A 91 9.99 2.56 2.70
C VAL A 91 8.99 3.08 3.75
N ALA A 92 7.69 2.87 3.54
CA ALA A 92 6.66 3.25 4.52
C ALA A 92 6.85 2.52 5.85
N CYS A 93 7.09 1.20 5.82
CA CYS A 93 7.37 0.42 7.01
C CYS A 93 8.61 0.92 7.77
N LEU A 94 9.68 1.28 7.06
CA LEU A 94 10.89 1.84 7.66
C LEU A 94 10.62 3.20 8.32
N ILE A 95 9.89 4.09 7.65
CA ILE A 95 9.50 5.40 8.20
C ILE A 95 8.69 5.22 9.48
N TRP A 96 7.70 4.33 9.48
CA TRP A 96 6.89 4.05 10.67
C TRP A 96 7.69 3.40 11.80
N ALA A 97 8.64 2.51 11.48
CA ALA A 97 9.54 1.94 12.47
C ALA A 97 10.44 3.01 13.11
N ILE A 98 10.99 3.94 12.30
CA ILE A 98 11.79 5.07 12.81
C ILE A 98 10.93 5.97 13.70
N ALA A 99 9.72 6.33 13.26
CA ALA A 99 8.81 7.15 14.06
C ALA A 99 8.48 6.51 15.42
N PHE A 100 8.24 5.20 15.44
CA PHE A 100 8.02 4.45 16.68
C PHE A 100 9.26 4.47 17.59
N MET A 101 10.45 4.20 17.06
CA MET A 101 11.70 4.23 17.84
C MET A 101 12.02 5.62 18.40
N GLN A 102 11.54 6.68 17.76
CA GLN A 102 11.66 8.07 18.22
C GLN A 102 10.56 8.48 19.21
N GLY A 103 9.60 7.60 19.51
CA GLY A 103 8.47 7.90 20.39
C GLY A 103 7.44 8.85 19.79
N ILE A 104 7.42 8.99 18.46
CA ILE A 104 6.54 9.91 17.71
C ILE A 104 5.22 9.23 17.29
N GLY A 105 5.16 7.90 17.32
CA GLY A 105 3.98 7.13 16.92
C GLY A 105 3.59 6.06 17.92
N SER A 106 2.35 5.58 17.81
CA SER A 106 1.90 4.41 18.56
C SER A 106 2.49 3.11 17.98
N PRO A 107 2.19 1.93 18.55
CA PRO A 107 2.53 0.65 17.91
C PRO A 107 1.71 0.33 16.63
N MET A 108 0.60 1.02 16.39
CA MET A 108 -0.33 0.72 15.27
C MET A 108 0.30 0.87 13.87
N PRO A 109 1.11 1.92 13.57
CA PRO A 109 1.86 2.02 12.32
C PRO A 109 2.80 0.84 12.07
N LEU A 110 3.31 0.17 13.11
CA LEU A 110 4.13 -1.04 12.93
C LEU A 110 3.30 -2.21 12.41
N ILE A 111 2.08 -2.38 12.93
CA ILE A 111 1.15 -3.41 12.44
C ILE A 111 0.82 -3.15 10.96
N GLY A 112 0.53 -1.89 10.63
CA GLY A 112 0.33 -1.45 9.24
C GLY A 112 1.55 -1.74 8.36
N GLY A 113 2.75 -1.38 8.84
CA GLY A 113 4.01 -1.57 8.13
C GLY A 113 4.35 -3.04 7.89
N LEU A 114 4.11 -3.91 8.86
CA LEU A 114 4.29 -5.36 8.72
C LEU A 114 3.34 -5.95 7.68
N GLY A 115 2.06 -5.54 7.69
CA GLY A 115 1.11 -5.92 6.64
C GLY A 115 1.57 -5.45 5.25
N ASP A 116 2.12 -4.24 5.16
CA ASP A 116 2.72 -3.72 3.94
C ASP A 116 3.95 -4.50 3.48
N LEU A 117 4.81 -4.95 4.38
CA LEU A 117 5.94 -5.82 4.02
C LEU A 117 5.49 -7.16 3.45
N LEU A 118 4.43 -7.77 3.99
CA LEU A 118 3.87 -9.01 3.44
C LEU A 118 3.42 -8.81 1.99
N TRP A 119 2.75 -7.70 1.70
CA TRP A 119 2.36 -7.34 0.34
C TRP A 119 3.57 -7.05 -0.56
N ALA A 120 4.59 -6.36 -0.05
CA ALA A 120 5.81 -6.07 -0.81
C ALA A 120 6.53 -7.36 -1.22
N VAL A 121 6.69 -8.31 -0.30
CA VAL A 121 7.26 -9.64 -0.57
C VAL A 121 6.43 -10.34 -1.64
N TYR A 122 5.11 -10.34 -1.49
CA TYR A 122 4.21 -10.93 -2.49
C TYR A 122 4.40 -10.29 -3.87
N PHE A 123 4.46 -8.96 -3.97
CA PHE A 123 4.68 -8.26 -5.24
C PHE A 123 6.02 -8.59 -5.88
N VAL A 124 7.10 -8.69 -5.11
CA VAL A 124 8.41 -9.14 -5.61
C VAL A 124 8.32 -10.56 -6.16
N THR A 125 7.61 -11.47 -5.48
CA THR A 125 7.44 -12.84 -5.98
C THR A 125 6.66 -12.89 -7.29
N LEU A 126 5.64 -12.04 -7.45
CA LEU A 126 4.89 -11.91 -8.70
C LEU A 126 5.75 -11.34 -9.82
N LEU A 127 6.49 -10.26 -9.56
CA LEU A 127 7.36 -9.62 -10.55
C LEU A 127 8.42 -10.59 -11.08
N ARG A 128 9.02 -11.42 -10.23
CA ARG A 128 10.00 -12.45 -10.64
C ARG A 128 9.41 -13.54 -11.52
N ARG A 129 8.10 -13.74 -11.48
CA ARG A 129 7.38 -14.73 -12.30
C ARG A 129 6.85 -14.16 -13.61
N MET A 130 6.93 -12.84 -13.80
CA MET A 130 6.47 -12.20 -15.04
C MET A 130 7.53 -12.32 -16.14
N PRO A 131 7.14 -12.72 -17.36
CA PRO A 131 8.05 -12.69 -18.49
C PRO A 131 8.54 -11.26 -18.74
N THR A 132 9.83 -11.11 -19.04
CA THR A 132 10.42 -9.83 -19.41
C THR A 132 9.81 -9.36 -20.74
N LEU A 133 9.42 -8.09 -20.82
CA LEU A 133 8.84 -7.47 -22.04
C LEU A 133 9.72 -7.66 -23.30
N ALA A 134 11.03 -7.88 -23.13
CA ALA A 134 11.97 -8.16 -24.22
C ALA A 134 11.73 -9.49 -24.97
N ALA A 135 10.90 -10.39 -24.45
CA ALA A 135 10.61 -11.68 -25.08
C ALA A 135 9.34 -11.68 -25.95
N ALA A 136 8.69 -10.52 -26.13
CA ALA A 136 7.39 -10.38 -26.80
C ALA A 136 7.40 -9.49 -28.05
N THR A 137 8.59 -9.08 -28.52
CA THR A 137 8.83 -8.33 -29.77
C THR A 137 9.68 -9.17 -30.70
#